data_AF-A0A538B5W3-F1
#
_entry.id   AF-A0A538B5W3-F1
#
_cell.length_a   1.000
_cell.length_b   1.000
_cell.length_c   1.000
_cell.angle_alpha   90.00
_cell.angle_beta   90.00
_cell.angle_gamma   90.00
#
_symmetry.space_group_name_H-M   'P 1'
#
loop_
_entity.id
_entity.type
_entity.pdbx_description
1 polymer ?
#
loop_
_entity_poly.entity_id
_entity_poly.type
_entity_poly.pdbx_seq_one_letter_code
_entity_poly.pdbx_strand_id
1 'polypeptide(L)'
;MSFSAEFSRFRGTLGMGAVLCQRADPEAKGVVERANGYFETSFLPGRRFADVADFNRQLSSWLVRANNRIHETTKRRPAEAIFEDRGSMLSFPPVLPDTTLRFSTRLPRDHYVRVDTNDYSVNPRFVGRRIEVRVSLEEVVVTCAGTEVARHRRCLARHQSLLHPDHARALRAMRAEAVVTSAFAAAVEERDLSVYDRIEGVG
;
A
#
# COMPACT_ATOMS: atom_id res chain seq x y z
N MET A 1 -5.93 -11.74 25.95
CA MET A 1 -5.69 -10.97 24.70
C MET A 1 -5.87 -11.93 23.54
N SER A 2 -6.77 -11.64 22.60
CA SER A 2 -7.11 -12.54 21.48
C SER A 2 -6.42 -12.06 20.21
N PHE A 3 -5.93 -12.99 19.38
CA PHE A 3 -5.42 -12.67 18.05
C PHE A 3 -6.58 -12.40 17.09
N SER A 4 -6.37 -11.60 16.03
CA SER A 4 -7.39 -11.45 14.99
C SER A 4 -7.67 -12.79 14.30
N ALA A 5 -8.89 -12.94 13.75
CA ALA A 5 -9.27 -14.14 13.01
C ALA A 5 -8.34 -14.40 11.82
N GLU A 6 -7.96 -13.34 11.09
CA GLU A 6 -7.02 -13.40 9.97
C GLU A 6 -5.65 -13.92 10.41
N PHE A 7 -5.09 -13.38 11.50
CA PHE A 7 -3.80 -13.82 11.99
C PHE A 7 -3.83 -15.25 12.54
N SER A 8 -4.97 -15.65 13.11
CA SER A 8 -5.19 -17.03 13.59
C SER A 8 -5.26 -18.03 12.42
N ARG A 9 -5.89 -17.64 11.30
CA ARG A 9 -5.90 -18.45 10.07
C ARG A 9 -4.51 -18.55 9.44
N PHE A 10 -3.79 -17.43 9.37
CA PHE A 10 -2.43 -17.37 8.84
C PHE A 10 -1.49 -18.33 9.59
N ARG A 11 -1.44 -18.25 10.92
CA ARG A 11 -0.59 -19.14 11.72
C ARG A 11 -0.99 -20.61 11.60
N GLY A 12 -2.30 -20.89 11.54
CA GLY A 12 -2.80 -22.26 11.45
C GLY A 12 -2.40 -22.92 10.14
N THR A 13 -2.47 -22.15 9.04
CA THR A 13 -2.02 -22.61 7.72
C THR A 13 -0.54 -22.94 7.71
N LEU A 14 0.29 -22.14 8.39
CA LEU A 14 1.74 -22.33 8.45
C LEU A 14 2.21 -23.27 9.58
N GLY A 15 1.32 -23.77 10.43
CA GLY A 15 1.70 -24.56 11.61
C GLY A 15 2.53 -23.77 12.63
N MET A 16 2.38 -22.45 12.69
CA MET A 16 3.20 -21.57 13.53
C MET A 16 2.57 -21.30 14.90
N GLY A 17 3.39 -21.36 15.94
CA GLY A 17 3.07 -20.75 17.23
C GLY A 17 3.26 -19.23 17.21
N ALA A 18 2.71 -18.52 18.20
CA ALA A 18 3.09 -17.13 18.44
C ALA A 18 3.21 -16.85 19.93
N VAL A 19 4.28 -16.16 20.29
CA VAL A 19 4.56 -15.74 21.66
C VAL A 19 4.29 -14.25 21.75
N LEU A 20 3.38 -13.85 22.64
CA LEU A 20 3.14 -12.45 22.96
C LEU A 20 4.10 -12.04 24.08
N CYS A 21 5.08 -11.19 23.75
CA CYS A 21 5.98 -10.64 24.75
C CYS A 21 5.22 -9.67 25.66
N GLN A 22 5.47 -9.71 26.97
CA GLN A 22 4.89 -8.74 27.89
C GLN A 22 5.50 -7.34 27.67
N ARG A 23 4.82 -6.31 28.14
CA ARG A 23 5.36 -4.95 28.13
C ARG A 23 6.61 -4.92 29.02
N ALA A 24 7.69 -4.33 28.50
CA ALA A 24 9.00 -4.26 29.17
C ALA A 24 9.64 -5.62 29.48
N ASP A 25 9.56 -6.57 28.53
CA ASP A 25 10.33 -7.81 28.53
C ASP A 25 11.61 -7.67 27.66
N PRO A 26 12.74 -7.23 28.25
CA PRO A 26 13.99 -7.03 27.51
C PRO A 26 14.64 -8.35 27.10
N GLU A 27 14.41 -9.44 27.82
CA GLU A 27 15.01 -10.75 27.49
C GLU A 27 14.45 -11.29 26.18
N ALA A 28 13.12 -11.18 25.98
CA ALA A 28 12.48 -11.57 24.72
C ALA A 28 12.88 -10.68 23.53
N LYS A 29 13.30 -9.43 23.78
CA LYS A 29 13.64 -8.45 22.74
C LYS A 29 15.14 -8.36 22.43
N GLY A 30 16.00 -8.76 23.36
CA GLY A 30 17.44 -8.52 23.28
C GLY A 30 18.13 -9.18 22.08
N VAL A 31 17.57 -10.24 21.50
CA VAL A 31 18.09 -10.85 20.26
C VAL A 31 17.84 -9.92 19.06
N VAL A 32 16.62 -9.40 18.93
CA VAL A 32 16.21 -8.52 17.83
C VAL A 32 16.95 -7.18 17.93
N GLU A 33 17.03 -6.62 19.14
CA GLU A 33 17.72 -5.35 19.39
C GLU A 33 19.22 -5.44 19.08
N ARG A 34 19.89 -6.53 19.47
CA ARG A 34 21.32 -6.73 19.12
C ARG A 34 21.53 -6.91 17.61
N ALA A 35 20.64 -7.61 16.92
CA ALA A 35 20.72 -7.76 15.47
C ALA A 35 20.56 -6.40 14.76
N ASN A 36 19.59 -5.59 15.19
CA ASN A 36 19.40 -4.23 14.69
C ASN A 36 20.60 -3.34 15.02
N GLY A 37 21.13 -3.39 16.25
CA GLY A 37 22.33 -2.63 16.62
C GLY A 37 23.54 -3.00 15.77
N TYR A 38 23.74 -4.28 15.45
CA TYR A 38 24.81 -4.70 14.54
C TYR A 38 24.59 -4.16 13.13
N PHE A 39 23.37 -4.21 12.62
CA PHE A 39 23.01 -3.59 11.34
C PHE A 39 23.29 -2.08 11.35
N GLU A 40 22.87 -1.35 12.37
CA GLU A 40 23.06 0.10 12.49
C GLU A 40 24.52 0.53 12.63
N THR A 41 25.35 -0.28 13.27
CA THR A 41 26.76 0.04 13.53
C THR A 41 27.73 -0.47 12.47
N SER A 42 27.34 -1.47 11.66
CA SER A 42 28.25 -2.08 10.68
C SER A 42 27.75 -2.05 9.23
N PHE A 43 26.43 -1.89 9.01
CA PHE A 43 25.86 -1.71 7.67
C PHE A 43 25.64 -0.23 7.34
N LEU A 44 24.97 0.53 8.20
CA LEU A 44 24.54 1.90 7.88
C LEU A 44 25.66 2.96 7.81
N PRO A 45 26.71 2.96 8.65
CA PRO A 45 27.58 4.13 8.77
C PRO A 45 28.30 4.49 7.47
N GLY A 46 28.26 5.78 7.12
CA GLY A 46 28.95 6.33 5.95
C GLY A 46 28.37 5.96 4.59
N ARG A 47 27.29 5.16 4.53
CA ARG A 47 26.65 4.77 3.28
C ARG A 47 25.62 5.81 2.81
N ARG A 48 25.47 5.91 1.49
CA ARG A 48 24.39 6.64 0.82
C ARG A 48 23.70 5.68 -0.15
N PHE A 49 22.41 5.88 -0.34
CA PHE A 49 21.58 5.05 -1.20
C PHE A 49 20.91 5.96 -2.23
N ALA A 50 21.01 5.59 -3.51
CA ALA A 50 20.33 6.33 -4.57
C ALA A 50 18.81 6.08 -4.54
N ASP A 51 18.42 4.83 -4.29
CA ASP A 51 17.04 4.39 -4.22
C ASP A 51 16.92 3.09 -3.39
N VAL A 52 15.70 2.55 -3.28
CA VAL A 52 15.42 1.30 -2.55
C VAL A 52 16.12 0.10 -3.19
N ALA A 53 16.26 0.06 -4.51
CA ALA A 53 16.94 -1.04 -5.18
C ALA A 53 18.46 -1.01 -4.88
N ASP A 54 19.05 0.17 -4.82
CA ASP A 54 20.43 0.39 -4.43
C ASP A 54 20.70 -0.01 -2.98
N PHE A 55 19.81 0.40 -2.05
CA PHE A 55 19.85 -0.08 -0.68
C PHE A 55 19.85 -1.62 -0.61
N ASN A 56 18.93 -2.27 -1.32
CA ASN A 56 18.83 -3.73 -1.32
C ASN A 56 20.08 -4.39 -1.91
N ARG A 57 20.67 -3.87 -2.99
CA ARG A 57 21.93 -4.39 -3.54
C ARG A 57 23.09 -4.28 -2.56
N GLN A 58 23.26 -3.12 -1.94
CA GLN A 58 24.30 -2.90 -0.93
C GLN A 58 24.09 -3.81 0.29
N LEU A 59 22.83 -3.99 0.73
CA LEU A 59 22.45 -4.88 1.81
C LEU A 59 22.79 -6.34 1.50
N SER A 60 22.40 -6.84 0.32
CA SER A 60 22.71 -8.20 -0.10
C SER A 60 24.22 -8.46 -0.14
N SER A 61 25.01 -7.51 -0.67
CA SER A 61 26.48 -7.62 -0.68
C SER A 61 27.07 -7.67 0.73
N TRP A 62 26.59 -6.82 1.63
CA TRP A 62 27.05 -6.83 3.02
C TRP A 62 26.63 -8.10 3.77
N LEU A 63 25.42 -8.63 3.53
CA LEU A 63 24.92 -9.85 4.14
C LEU A 63 25.82 -11.06 3.86
N VAL A 64 26.46 -11.14 2.69
CA VAL A 64 27.46 -12.19 2.39
C VAL A 64 28.59 -12.17 3.41
N ARG A 65 29.13 -10.99 3.74
CA ARG A 65 30.19 -10.86 4.76
C ARG A 65 29.64 -11.08 6.17
N ALA A 66 28.49 -10.49 6.48
CA ALA A 66 27.87 -10.61 7.80
C ALA A 66 27.53 -12.07 8.17
N ASN A 67 27.05 -12.87 7.20
CA ASN A 67 26.69 -14.27 7.43
C ASN A 67 27.91 -15.21 7.45
N ASN A 68 29.06 -14.77 6.92
CA ASN A 68 30.31 -15.54 6.96
C ASN A 68 31.20 -15.21 8.16
N ARG A 69 30.84 -14.23 9.00
CA ARG A 69 31.59 -13.95 10.22
C ARG A 69 31.38 -15.05 11.25
N ILE A 70 32.40 -15.34 12.05
CA ILE A 70 32.22 -16.19 13.23
C ILE A 70 31.50 -15.35 14.29
N HIS A 71 30.32 -15.79 14.70
CA HIS A 71 29.55 -15.10 15.73
C HIS A 71 30.14 -15.40 17.11
N GLU A 72 30.30 -14.38 17.95
CA GLU A 72 31.00 -14.52 19.24
C GLU A 72 30.29 -15.49 20.20
N THR A 73 28.96 -15.41 20.30
CA THR A 73 28.16 -16.25 21.20
C THR A 73 28.10 -17.71 20.75
N THR A 74 27.82 -17.98 19.47
CA THR A 74 27.62 -19.34 18.96
C THR A 74 28.92 -19.99 18.47
N LYS A 75 30.01 -19.21 18.34
CA LYS A 75 31.31 -19.62 17.78
C LYS A 75 31.22 -20.25 16.37
N ARG A 76 30.14 -19.99 15.64
CA ARG A 76 29.86 -20.53 14.31
C ARG A 76 29.53 -19.42 13.32
N ARG A 77 29.65 -19.71 12.03
CA ARG A 77 29.18 -18.81 10.98
C ARG A 77 27.66 -18.96 10.80
N PRO A 78 26.88 -17.87 10.79
CA PRO A 78 25.45 -17.95 10.49
C PRO A 78 25.12 -18.70 9.19
N ALA A 79 25.96 -18.52 8.14
CA ALA A 79 25.82 -19.21 6.87
C ALA A 79 25.97 -20.75 6.96
N GLU A 80 26.64 -21.26 7.99
CA GLU A 80 26.79 -22.70 8.23
C GLU A 80 25.69 -23.21 9.17
N ALA A 81 25.41 -22.46 10.25
CA ALA A 81 24.39 -22.80 11.23
C ALA A 81 22.98 -22.95 10.61
N ILE A 82 22.66 -22.13 9.61
CA ILE A 82 21.35 -22.15 8.95
C ILE A 82 21.02 -23.50 8.29
N PHE A 83 22.00 -24.30 7.88
CA PHE A 83 21.73 -25.61 7.27
C PHE A 83 21.19 -26.62 8.27
N GLU A 84 21.76 -26.67 9.47
CA GLU A 84 21.26 -27.52 10.57
C GLU A 84 19.88 -27.05 11.03
N ASP A 85 19.69 -25.73 11.17
CA ASP A 85 18.40 -25.16 11.53
C ASP A 85 17.33 -25.53 10.50
N ARG A 86 17.60 -25.37 9.21
CA ARG A 86 16.66 -25.72 8.13
C ARG A 86 16.37 -27.22 8.07
N GLY A 87 17.35 -28.07 8.40
CA GLY A 87 17.14 -29.52 8.51
C GLY A 87 16.17 -29.90 9.62
N SER A 88 16.05 -29.06 10.66
CA SER A 88 15.16 -29.26 11.80
C SER A 88 13.78 -28.60 11.63
N MET A 89 13.57 -27.83 10.56
CA MET A 89 12.31 -27.11 10.31
C MET A 89 11.25 -28.00 9.65
N LEU A 90 9.98 -27.67 9.90
CA LEU A 90 8.86 -28.23 9.15
C LEU A 90 8.90 -27.73 7.70
N SER A 91 8.47 -28.58 6.77
CA SER A 91 8.21 -28.15 5.40
C SER A 91 7.03 -27.19 5.35
N PHE A 92 7.03 -26.29 4.37
CA PHE A 92 5.87 -25.44 4.13
C PHE A 92 4.63 -26.28 3.76
N PRO A 93 3.42 -25.80 4.09
CA PRO A 93 2.20 -26.42 3.59
C PRO A 93 2.16 -26.38 2.05
N PRO A 94 1.46 -27.31 1.39
CA PRO A 94 1.33 -27.34 -0.07
C PRO A 94 0.73 -26.05 -0.66
N VAL A 95 -0.07 -25.34 0.14
CA VAL A 95 -0.67 -24.06 -0.21
C VAL A 95 -0.29 -23.04 0.85
N LEU A 96 0.42 -21.99 0.43
CA LEU A 96 0.75 -20.86 1.30
C LEU A 96 -0.50 -19.99 1.55
N PRO A 97 -0.59 -19.33 2.72
CA PRO A 97 -1.71 -18.44 2.99
C PRO A 97 -1.73 -17.24 2.03
N ASP A 98 -2.91 -16.82 1.60
CA ASP A 98 -3.08 -15.54 0.91
C ASP A 98 -2.79 -14.41 1.90
N THR A 99 -1.75 -13.62 1.62
CA THR A 99 -1.32 -12.47 2.42
C THR A 99 -1.94 -11.16 1.94
N THR A 100 -2.77 -11.22 0.90
CA THR A 100 -3.38 -10.06 0.29
C THR A 100 -4.51 -9.52 1.17
N LEU A 101 -4.41 -8.26 1.56
CA LEU A 101 -5.51 -7.56 2.22
C LEU A 101 -6.56 -7.16 1.16
N ARG A 102 -7.83 -7.45 1.46
CA ARG A 102 -8.96 -7.15 0.58
C ARG A 102 -10.06 -6.43 1.33
N PHE A 103 -10.56 -5.34 0.77
CA PHE A 103 -11.71 -4.64 1.31
C PHE A 103 -12.50 -3.96 0.20
N SER A 104 -13.75 -3.61 0.49
CA SER A 104 -14.62 -2.90 -0.44
C SER A 104 -15.09 -1.60 0.17
N THR A 105 -15.12 -0.55 -0.63
CA THR A 105 -15.59 0.78 -0.21
C THR A 105 -16.28 1.48 -1.36
N ARG A 106 -17.01 2.56 -1.07
CA ARG A 106 -17.54 3.46 -2.10
C ARG A 106 -16.46 4.49 -2.43
N LEU A 107 -16.10 4.64 -3.70
CA LEU A 107 -15.07 5.59 -4.11
C LEU A 107 -15.51 7.03 -3.76
N PRO A 108 -14.81 7.75 -2.87
CA PRO A 108 -15.15 9.13 -2.51
C PRO A 108 -15.02 10.11 -3.70
N ARG A 109 -15.57 11.32 -3.52
CA ARG A 109 -15.58 12.38 -4.55
C ARG A 109 -14.18 12.87 -4.93
N ASP A 110 -13.25 12.79 -4.01
CA ASP A 110 -11.84 13.12 -4.23
C ASP A 110 -11.10 12.02 -5.00
N HIS A 111 -11.75 10.93 -5.41
CA HIS A 111 -11.21 9.83 -6.22
C HIS A 111 -9.96 9.12 -5.63
N TYR A 112 -9.76 9.15 -4.31
CA TYR A 112 -8.67 8.42 -3.65
C TYR A 112 -9.15 7.25 -2.78
N VAL A 113 -8.28 6.26 -2.63
CA VAL A 113 -8.40 5.18 -1.64
C VAL A 113 -7.20 5.23 -0.72
N ARG A 114 -7.45 5.25 0.58
CA ARG A 114 -6.38 5.25 1.59
C ARG A 114 -5.99 3.83 1.97
N VAL A 115 -4.68 3.56 1.98
CA VAL A 115 -4.09 2.30 2.45
C VAL A 115 -2.77 2.59 3.18
N ASP A 116 -2.63 2.11 4.42
CA ASP A 116 -1.46 2.32 5.30
C ASP A 116 -0.95 3.77 5.31
N THR A 117 -1.87 4.73 5.50
CA THR A 117 -1.62 6.20 5.50
C THR A 117 -1.36 6.85 4.15
N ASN A 118 -1.29 6.09 3.05
CA ASN A 118 -1.07 6.63 1.71
C ASN A 118 -2.37 6.65 0.90
N ASP A 119 -2.56 7.70 0.11
CA ASP A 119 -3.72 7.90 -0.76
C ASP A 119 -3.37 7.52 -2.19
N TYR A 120 -4.10 6.55 -2.75
CA TYR A 120 -3.92 6.07 -4.11
C TYR A 120 -5.09 6.54 -4.97
N SER A 121 -4.79 7.32 -6.01
CA SER A 121 -5.85 7.79 -6.93
C SER A 121 -6.50 6.62 -7.64
N VAL A 122 -7.78 6.76 -7.93
CA VAL A 122 -8.57 5.84 -8.75
C VAL A 122 -9.16 6.63 -9.91
N ASN A 123 -9.47 5.95 -11.02
CA ASN A 123 -10.09 6.60 -12.15
C ASN A 123 -11.34 7.40 -11.71
N PRO A 124 -11.36 8.73 -11.89
CA PRO A 124 -12.42 9.61 -11.37
C PRO A 124 -13.79 9.35 -12.01
N ARG A 125 -13.86 8.67 -13.16
CA ARG A 125 -15.13 8.27 -13.79
C ARG A 125 -15.92 7.26 -12.95
N PHE A 126 -15.27 6.62 -11.98
CA PHE A 126 -15.88 5.64 -11.08
C PHE A 126 -16.26 6.24 -9.72
N VAL A 127 -16.14 7.56 -9.52
CA VAL A 127 -16.54 8.23 -8.27
C VAL A 127 -17.96 7.85 -7.88
N GLY A 128 -18.15 7.55 -6.61
CA GLY A 128 -19.43 7.08 -6.09
C GLY A 128 -19.76 5.65 -6.46
N ARG A 129 -18.94 4.89 -7.18
CA ARG A 129 -19.20 3.45 -7.38
C ARG A 129 -18.61 2.64 -6.23
N ARG A 130 -19.15 1.44 -6.00
CA ARG A 130 -18.55 0.48 -5.08
C ARG A 130 -17.35 -0.16 -5.77
N ILE A 131 -16.22 -0.15 -5.09
CA ILE A 131 -14.94 -0.67 -5.57
C ILE A 131 -14.45 -1.77 -4.64
N GLU A 132 -13.61 -2.64 -5.16
CA GLU A 132 -12.85 -3.65 -4.43
C GLU A 132 -11.38 -3.28 -4.50
N VAL A 133 -10.72 -3.31 -3.36
CA VAL A 133 -9.31 -2.93 -3.20
C VAL A 133 -8.55 -4.17 -2.78
N ARG A 134 -7.51 -4.48 -3.53
CA ARG A 134 -6.59 -5.58 -3.28
C ARG A 134 -5.20 -5.00 -3.00
N VAL A 135 -4.65 -5.31 -1.84
CA VAL A 135 -3.36 -4.79 -1.38
C VAL A 135 -2.41 -5.95 -1.16
N SER A 136 -1.33 -5.98 -1.94
CA SER A 136 -0.20 -6.88 -1.73
C SER A 136 1.01 -6.09 -1.21
N LEU A 137 2.14 -6.78 -1.01
CA LEU A 137 3.42 -6.13 -0.69
C LEU A 137 3.93 -5.24 -1.82
N GLU A 138 3.53 -5.51 -3.06
CA GLU A 138 4.09 -4.87 -4.25
C GLU A 138 3.15 -3.85 -4.89
N GLU A 139 1.84 -4.03 -4.72
CA GLU A 139 0.86 -3.22 -5.43
C GLU A 139 -0.46 -3.01 -4.68
N VAL A 140 -1.14 -1.93 -5.05
CA VAL A 140 -2.54 -1.65 -4.75
C VAL A 140 -3.31 -1.70 -6.05
N VAL A 141 -4.23 -2.64 -6.16
CA VAL A 141 -5.10 -2.83 -7.32
C VAL A 141 -6.54 -2.54 -6.91
N VAL A 142 -7.23 -1.72 -7.68
CA VAL A 142 -8.64 -1.36 -7.45
C VAL A 142 -9.47 -1.80 -8.63
N THR A 143 -10.54 -2.53 -8.36
CA THR A 143 -11.50 -2.97 -9.37
C THR A 143 -12.90 -2.44 -9.08
N CYS A 144 -13.71 -2.27 -10.13
CA CYS A 144 -15.12 -1.95 -10.03
C CYS A 144 -15.89 -2.91 -10.94
N ALA A 145 -16.75 -3.75 -10.36
CA ALA A 145 -17.51 -4.78 -11.09
C ALA A 145 -16.61 -5.62 -12.03
N GLY A 146 -15.47 -6.10 -11.52
CA GLY A 146 -14.51 -6.91 -12.28
C GLY A 146 -13.59 -6.14 -13.22
N THR A 147 -13.82 -4.84 -13.45
CA THR A 147 -12.94 -4.00 -14.29
C THR A 147 -11.87 -3.34 -13.43
N GLU A 148 -10.59 -3.42 -13.81
CA GLU A 148 -9.52 -2.69 -13.16
C GLU A 148 -9.63 -1.17 -13.42
N VAL A 149 -9.64 -0.39 -12.35
CA VAL A 149 -9.83 1.07 -12.38
C VAL A 149 -8.66 1.82 -11.75
N ALA A 150 -7.72 1.12 -11.13
CA ALA A 150 -6.43 1.63 -10.71
C ALA A 150 -5.44 0.48 -10.45
N ARG A 151 -4.17 0.72 -10.76
CA ARG A 151 -3.04 -0.09 -10.30
C ARG A 151 -1.89 0.82 -9.93
N HIS A 152 -1.35 0.61 -8.75
CA HIS A 152 -0.22 1.38 -8.23
C HIS A 152 0.80 0.45 -7.62
N ARG A 153 2.09 0.77 -7.77
CA ARG A 153 3.13 0.18 -6.94
C ARG A 153 2.90 0.59 -5.48
N ARG A 154 3.14 -0.33 -4.56
CA ARG A 154 3.03 -0.09 -3.12
C ARG A 154 4.05 0.97 -2.69
N CYS A 155 3.57 1.99 -2.00
CA CYS A 155 4.41 2.96 -1.31
C CYS A 155 4.46 2.61 0.19
N LEU A 156 5.68 2.43 0.70
CA LEU A 156 5.93 2.12 2.11
C LEU A 156 6.33 3.35 2.94
N ALA A 157 6.51 4.51 2.28
CA ALA A 157 6.57 5.80 2.98
C ALA A 157 5.21 6.10 3.62
N ARG A 158 5.14 7.16 4.44
CA ARG A 158 3.90 7.57 5.11
C ARG A 158 3.34 8.84 4.49
N HIS A 159 2.02 8.99 4.53
CA HIS A 159 1.33 10.24 4.16
C HIS A 159 1.60 10.72 2.72
N GLN A 160 1.76 9.79 1.78
CA GLN A 160 1.95 10.12 0.37
C GLN A 160 0.61 10.13 -0.38
N SER A 161 0.46 11.03 -1.35
CA SER A 161 -0.66 11.04 -2.29
C SER A 161 -0.17 10.72 -3.70
N LEU A 162 -0.64 9.61 -4.25
CA LEU A 162 -0.15 9.00 -5.48
C LEU A 162 -1.18 9.17 -6.60
N LEU A 163 -0.93 10.16 -7.45
CA LEU A 163 -1.73 10.40 -8.63
C LEU A 163 -1.20 9.60 -9.83
N HIS A 164 -2.00 8.65 -10.34
CA HIS A 164 -1.66 7.92 -11.54
C HIS A 164 -1.75 8.87 -12.76
N PRO A 165 -0.80 8.83 -13.70
CA PRO A 165 -0.83 9.69 -14.89
C PRO A 165 -2.15 9.61 -15.66
N ASP A 166 -2.72 8.41 -15.78
CA ASP A 166 -3.98 8.17 -16.50
C ASP A 166 -5.17 8.82 -15.78
N HIS A 167 -5.17 8.81 -14.44
CA HIS A 167 -6.21 9.49 -13.66
C HIS A 167 -6.08 11.01 -13.80
N ALA A 168 -4.86 11.54 -13.83
CA ALA A 168 -4.62 12.95 -14.12
C ALA A 168 -5.15 13.34 -15.51
N ARG A 169 -4.94 12.50 -16.54
CA ARG A 169 -5.51 12.72 -17.88
C ARG A 169 -7.04 12.68 -17.86
N ALA A 170 -7.64 11.71 -17.17
CA ALA A 170 -9.09 11.60 -17.03
C ALA A 170 -9.70 12.83 -16.34
N LEU A 171 -9.08 13.34 -15.27
CA LEU A 171 -9.51 14.58 -14.60
C LEU A 171 -9.51 15.78 -15.56
N ARG A 172 -8.46 15.93 -16.38
CA ARG A 172 -8.38 17.02 -17.37
C ARG A 172 -9.47 16.91 -18.42
N ALA A 173 -9.72 15.71 -18.94
CA ALA A 173 -10.78 15.46 -19.92
C ALA A 173 -12.17 15.81 -19.35
N MET A 174 -12.48 15.32 -18.15
CA MET A 174 -13.76 15.60 -17.49
C MET A 174 -13.97 17.10 -17.21
N ARG A 175 -12.90 17.83 -16.88
CA ARG A 175 -12.97 19.29 -16.71
C ARG A 175 -13.27 20.00 -18.04
N ALA A 176 -12.65 19.58 -19.12
CA ALA A 176 -12.93 20.14 -20.45
C ALA A 176 -14.38 19.86 -20.89
N GLU A 177 -14.86 18.63 -20.71
CA GLU A 177 -16.25 18.22 -20.99
C GLU A 177 -17.26 19.06 -20.18
N ALA A 178 -16.97 19.32 -18.90
CA ALA A 178 -17.83 20.12 -18.02
C ALA A 178 -17.91 21.60 -18.46
N VAL A 179 -16.78 22.18 -18.88
CA VAL A 179 -16.74 23.56 -19.40
C VAL A 179 -17.58 23.68 -20.67
N VAL A 180 -17.45 22.72 -21.59
CA VAL A 180 -18.25 22.68 -22.83
C VAL A 180 -19.74 22.56 -22.50
N THR A 181 -20.11 21.64 -21.61
CA THR A 181 -21.50 21.44 -21.18
C THR A 181 -22.09 22.72 -20.56
N SER A 182 -21.33 23.42 -19.72
CA SER A 182 -21.76 24.68 -19.12
C SER A 182 -21.96 25.79 -20.15
N ALA A 183 -21.11 25.87 -21.18
CA ALA A 183 -21.25 26.88 -22.23
C ALA A 183 -22.51 26.63 -23.07
N PHE A 184 -22.84 25.37 -23.37
CA PHE A 184 -24.09 25.02 -24.04
C PHE A 184 -25.32 25.24 -23.15
N ALA A 185 -25.23 24.97 -21.84
CA ALA A 185 -26.31 25.24 -20.91
C ALA A 185 -26.55 26.75 -20.68
N ALA A 186 -25.54 27.59 -20.89
CA ALA A 186 -25.69 29.05 -20.86
C ALA A 186 -26.31 29.62 -22.14
N ALA A 187 -26.32 28.86 -23.24
CA ALA A 187 -26.98 29.21 -24.49
C ALA A 187 -28.48 28.84 -24.49
N VAL A 188 -29.16 29.01 -23.36
CA VAL A 188 -30.62 28.98 -23.29
C VAL A 188 -31.13 30.30 -23.86
N GLU A 189 -32.06 30.24 -24.83
CA GLU A 189 -32.72 31.43 -25.38
C GLU A 189 -33.22 32.34 -24.25
N GLU A 190 -32.60 33.51 -24.13
CA GLU A 190 -33.09 34.59 -23.30
C GLU A 190 -34.40 35.07 -23.93
N ARG A 191 -35.54 34.59 -23.40
CA ARG A 191 -36.85 35.06 -23.84
C ARG A 191 -36.97 36.53 -23.53
N ASP A 192 -37.30 37.30 -24.55
CA ASP A 192 -37.61 38.72 -24.43
C ASP A 192 -38.68 38.95 -23.34
N LEU A 193 -38.30 39.76 -22.34
CA LEU A 193 -39.15 40.11 -21.19
C LEU A 193 -40.42 40.86 -21.62
N SER A 194 -40.46 41.39 -22.86
CA SER A 194 -41.66 42.02 -23.47
C SER A 194 -42.87 41.10 -23.61
N VAL A 195 -42.71 39.80 -23.35
CA VAL A 195 -43.81 38.84 -23.25
C VAL A 195 -44.66 39.07 -21.98
N TYR A 196 -44.07 39.59 -20.90
CA TYR A 196 -44.80 39.90 -19.66
C TYR A 196 -45.49 41.28 -19.69
N ASP A 197 -44.96 42.23 -20.46
CA ASP A 197 -45.60 43.56 -20.65
C ASP A 197 -46.91 43.48 -21.47
N ARG A 198 -47.16 42.36 -22.16
CA ARG A 198 -48.42 42.12 -22.88
C ARG A 198 -49.53 41.51 -22.03
N ILE A 199 -49.24 41.12 -20.78
CA ILE A 199 -50.21 40.48 -19.89
C ILE A 199 -50.71 41.45 -18.81
N GLU A 200 -49.91 42.42 -18.38
CA GLU A 200 -50.31 43.48 -17.44
C GLU A 200 -50.71 44.74 -18.21
N GLY A 201 -51.95 44.79 -18.67
CA GLY A 201 -52.52 46.03 -19.21
C GLY A 201 -52.54 47.13 -18.14
N VAL A 202 -51.67 48.12 -18.29
CA VAL A 202 -51.79 49.42 -17.61
C VAL A 202 -51.49 50.55 -18.60
N GLY A 203 -52.56 51.21 -19.04
CA GLY A 203 -52.57 52.61 -19.51
C GLY A 203 -52.37 52.83 -21.00
#